data_AF-A0A9W6VTG2-F1
#
_entry.id   AF-A0A9W6VTG2-F1
#
_cell.length_a   1.000
_cell.length_b   1.000
_cell.length_c   1.000
_cell.angle_alpha   90.00
_cell.angle_beta   90.00
_cell.angle_gamma   90.00
#
_symmetry.space_group_name_H-M   'P 1'
#
loop_
_entity.id
_entity.type
_entity.pdbx_description
1 polymer ?
#
loop_
_entity_poly.entity_id
_entity_poly.type
_entity_poly.pdbx_seq_one_letter_code
_entity_poly.pdbx_strand_id
1 'polypeptide(L)'
;MEFFDTQLLVHASEGRTSLESSDPWISSVVAQEFLLFQKSGGESNDYYLPLVPKRDRGIWVSRALADYARSHPPAARLRSGKRRTDSIILEFGDTFPVTVEYSHRAIANALNARMVPFILAYAECVDAASRRVIKSRLRFLCDVGIKCKPLTDRSARLAQDLLRDFTERYTIKNNFRNTLNDIMILAIALDERARLLTDDRLLAIFSEDFLTDTVLGSENLYEIDLSEDVGKIDRRPPLESKGYINSRWRVRYGPV
;
A
#
# COMPACT_ATOMS: atom_id res chain seq x y z
N MET A 1 -1.26 15.18 -8.45
CA MET A 1 -1.48 13.84 -7.89
C MET A 1 -1.48 13.98 -6.38
N GLU A 2 -2.55 13.51 -5.74
CA GLU A 2 -2.72 13.61 -4.30
C GLU A 2 -3.09 12.25 -3.74
N PHE A 3 -2.31 11.79 -2.77
CA PHE A 3 -2.47 10.52 -2.09
C PHE A 3 -3.25 10.70 -0.80
N PHE A 4 -4.17 9.76 -0.55
CA PHE A 4 -4.88 9.64 0.72
C PHE A 4 -4.40 8.42 1.48
N ASP A 5 -4.19 8.58 2.78
CA ASP A 5 -3.97 7.45 3.70
C ASP A 5 -5.26 6.64 3.93
N THR A 6 -5.14 5.56 4.71
CA THR A 6 -6.25 4.66 4.99
C THR A 6 -7.33 5.29 5.87
N GLN A 7 -6.98 6.10 6.88
CA GLN A 7 -7.96 6.67 7.81
C GLN A 7 -8.85 7.71 7.11
N LEU A 8 -8.27 8.53 6.24
CA LEU A 8 -9.01 9.48 5.43
C LEU A 8 -10.02 8.80 4.53
N LEU A 9 -9.64 7.69 3.88
CA LEU A 9 -10.59 6.91 3.07
C LEU A 9 -11.71 6.30 3.92
N VAL A 10 -11.40 5.81 5.12
CA VAL A 10 -12.41 5.26 6.03
C VAL A 10 -13.43 6.35 6.38
N HIS A 11 -12.97 7.50 6.85
CA HIS A 11 -13.83 8.64 7.19
C HIS A 11 -14.66 9.11 6.00
N ALA A 12 -14.05 9.22 4.82
CA ALA A 12 -14.75 9.65 3.61
C ALA A 12 -15.81 8.63 3.16
N SER A 13 -15.50 7.33 3.23
CA SER A 13 -16.43 6.26 2.83
C SER A 13 -17.66 6.15 3.74
N GLU A 14 -17.57 6.70 4.93
CA GLU A 14 -18.65 6.77 5.93
C GLU A 14 -19.37 8.12 5.91
N GLY A 15 -18.99 9.03 5.01
CA GLY A 15 -19.60 10.36 4.87
C GLY A 15 -19.20 11.34 5.98
N ARG A 16 -18.10 11.08 6.71
CA ARG A 16 -17.62 11.97 7.79
C ARG A 16 -16.74 13.11 7.29
N THR A 17 -16.12 12.95 6.13
CA THR A 17 -15.30 13.97 5.45
C THR A 17 -15.45 13.84 3.93
N SER A 18 -15.09 14.89 3.19
CA SER A 18 -15.05 14.90 1.72
C SER A 18 -13.62 14.80 1.22
N LEU A 19 -13.39 14.00 0.18
CA LEU A 19 -12.12 13.97 -0.54
C LEU A 19 -12.13 15.09 -1.59
N GLU A 20 -11.56 16.25 -1.23
CA GLU A 20 -11.45 17.38 -2.14
C GLU A 20 -10.21 17.24 -3.03
N SER A 21 -10.32 16.47 -4.12
CA SER A 21 -9.22 16.31 -5.08
C SER A 21 -9.68 16.13 -6.51
N SER A 22 -8.99 16.81 -7.43
CA SER A 22 -9.23 16.67 -8.88
C SER A 22 -8.55 15.42 -9.48
N ASP A 23 -7.57 14.84 -8.79
CA ASP A 23 -6.86 13.63 -9.21
C ASP A 23 -6.52 12.80 -7.97
N PRO A 24 -7.50 12.05 -7.41
CA PRO A 24 -7.34 11.30 -6.18
C PRO A 24 -6.63 9.96 -6.42
N TRP A 25 -5.58 9.72 -5.64
CA TRP A 25 -4.80 8.48 -5.66
C TRP A 25 -4.66 7.86 -4.27
N ILE A 26 -4.40 6.56 -4.26
CA ILE A 26 -4.03 5.81 -3.05
C ILE A 26 -2.86 4.91 -3.38
N SER A 27 -2.09 4.55 -2.36
CA SER A 27 -1.10 3.50 -2.50
C SER A 27 -1.77 2.14 -2.49
N SER A 28 -1.12 1.14 -3.07
CA SER A 28 -1.60 -0.26 -2.98
C SER A 28 -1.58 -0.81 -1.55
N VAL A 29 -0.79 -0.22 -0.64
CA VAL A 29 -0.82 -0.53 0.80
C VAL A 29 -2.14 -0.07 1.39
N VAL A 30 -2.52 1.20 1.15
CA VAL A 30 -3.83 1.76 1.54
C VAL A 30 -4.97 0.94 0.95
N ALA A 31 -4.88 0.59 -0.34
CA ALA A 31 -5.88 -0.23 -1.00
C ALA A 31 -6.07 -1.60 -0.32
N GLN A 32 -4.98 -2.23 0.12
CA GLN A 32 -5.03 -3.50 0.83
C GLN A 32 -5.63 -3.39 2.23
N GLU A 33 -5.23 -2.38 3.00
CA GLU A 33 -5.80 -2.14 4.33
C GLU A 33 -7.29 -1.80 4.23
N PHE A 34 -7.65 -0.88 3.34
CA PHE A 34 -9.01 -0.44 3.12
C PHE A 34 -9.91 -1.59 2.64
N LEU A 35 -9.40 -2.48 1.78
CA LEU A 35 -10.13 -3.64 1.28
C LEU A 35 -9.88 -4.94 2.08
N LEU A 36 -9.33 -4.84 3.29
CA LEU A 36 -9.18 -5.97 4.23
C LEU A 36 -8.41 -7.17 3.63
N PHE A 37 -7.35 -6.91 2.86
CA PHE A 37 -6.50 -7.96 2.30
C PHE A 37 -5.67 -8.65 3.37
N GLN A 38 -5.17 -7.91 4.36
CA GLN A 38 -4.20 -8.40 5.33
C GLN A 38 -4.91 -9.00 6.54
N LYS A 39 -4.49 -10.20 6.99
CA LYS A 39 -5.00 -10.77 8.25
C LYS A 39 -4.51 -9.98 9.45
N SER A 40 -5.33 -9.95 10.49
CA SER A 40 -4.90 -9.54 11.83
C SER A 40 -3.68 -10.37 12.26
N GLY A 41 -2.55 -9.71 12.51
CA GLY A 41 -1.28 -10.34 12.85
C GLY A 41 -0.21 -10.33 11.73
N GLY A 42 -0.56 -9.95 10.49
CA GLY A 42 0.42 -9.54 9.46
C GLY A 42 1.21 -10.66 8.76
N GLU A 43 1.10 -11.92 9.18
CA GLU A 43 1.88 -13.03 8.58
C GLU A 43 1.33 -13.53 7.22
N SER A 44 0.07 -13.21 6.90
CA SER A 44 -0.56 -13.63 5.65
C SER A 44 -1.75 -12.74 5.26
N ASN A 45 -2.16 -12.84 3.99
CA ASN A 45 -3.35 -12.18 3.51
C ASN A 45 -4.59 -13.08 3.64
N ASP A 46 -5.73 -12.46 3.91
CA ASP A 46 -7.07 -13.05 3.89
C ASP A 46 -7.50 -13.44 2.48
N TYR A 47 -6.98 -12.75 1.46
CA TYR A 47 -7.10 -13.15 0.06
C TYR A 47 -5.98 -12.55 -0.81
N TYR A 48 -5.80 -13.13 -2.00
CA TYR A 48 -4.75 -12.75 -2.95
C TYR A 48 -5.38 -12.52 -4.31
N LEU A 49 -4.94 -11.50 -5.03
CA LEU A 49 -5.37 -11.25 -6.40
C LEU A 49 -4.31 -11.76 -7.38
N PRO A 50 -4.64 -12.69 -8.29
CA PRO A 50 -3.73 -13.04 -9.37
C PRO A 50 -3.38 -11.83 -10.23
N LEU A 51 -2.14 -11.79 -10.73
CA LEU A 51 -1.72 -10.76 -11.66
C LEU A 51 -2.37 -10.98 -13.02
N VAL A 52 -3.11 -9.98 -13.49
CA VAL A 52 -3.78 -10.00 -14.81
C VAL A 52 -2.95 -9.23 -15.84
N PRO A 53 -2.58 -9.84 -16.99
CA PRO A 53 -1.85 -9.16 -18.06
C PRO A 53 -2.55 -7.89 -18.54
N LYS A 54 -1.79 -6.90 -19.02
CA LYS A 54 -2.35 -5.60 -19.48
C LYS A 54 -3.40 -5.74 -20.58
N ARG A 55 -3.20 -6.67 -21.52
CA ARG A 55 -4.11 -6.94 -22.63
C ARG A 55 -5.47 -7.53 -22.19
N ASP A 56 -5.52 -8.11 -21.00
CA ASP A 56 -6.67 -8.84 -20.46
C ASP A 56 -7.41 -7.98 -19.41
N ARG A 57 -7.42 -6.66 -19.60
CA ARG A 57 -8.07 -5.70 -18.70
C ARG A 57 -9.31 -5.12 -19.36
N GLY A 58 -10.41 -5.13 -18.63
CA GLY A 58 -11.69 -4.60 -19.10
C GLY A 58 -12.87 -5.28 -18.41
N ILE A 59 -14.06 -4.70 -18.56
CA ILE A 59 -15.24 -5.15 -17.80
C ILE A 59 -15.70 -6.57 -18.18
N TRP A 60 -15.61 -6.93 -19.47
CA TRP A 60 -15.94 -8.27 -19.96
C TRP A 60 -14.97 -9.33 -19.44
N VAL A 61 -13.67 -9.04 -19.51
CA VAL A 61 -12.63 -9.92 -18.97
C VAL A 61 -12.75 -10.04 -17.44
N SER A 62 -13.10 -8.95 -16.75
CA SER A 62 -13.33 -8.98 -15.31
C SER A 62 -14.45 -9.95 -14.91
N ARG A 63 -15.56 -10.00 -15.65
CA ARG A 63 -16.65 -10.96 -15.39
C ARG A 63 -16.21 -12.40 -15.68
N ALA A 64 -15.59 -12.65 -16.83
CA ALA A 64 -15.11 -13.99 -17.17
C ALA A 64 -14.10 -14.53 -16.14
N LEU A 65 -13.16 -13.69 -15.69
CA LEU A 65 -12.21 -14.05 -14.64
C LEU A 65 -12.90 -14.28 -13.29
N ALA A 66 -13.93 -13.50 -12.97
CA ALA A 66 -14.72 -13.68 -11.75
C ALA A 66 -15.48 -15.01 -11.77
N ASP A 67 -16.10 -15.37 -12.90
CA ASP A 67 -16.83 -16.62 -13.06
C ASP A 67 -15.89 -17.82 -13.00
N TYR A 68 -14.73 -17.74 -13.66
CA TYR A 68 -13.67 -18.74 -13.53
C TYR A 68 -13.17 -18.87 -12.09
N ALA A 69 -12.98 -17.75 -11.37
CA ALA A 69 -12.59 -17.82 -9.98
C ALA A 69 -13.66 -18.53 -9.14
N ARG A 70 -14.94 -18.16 -9.30
CA ARG A 70 -16.08 -18.75 -8.57
C ARG A 70 -16.34 -20.22 -8.90
N SER A 71 -15.88 -20.71 -10.05
CA SER A 71 -15.93 -22.15 -10.35
C SER A 71 -15.00 -22.98 -9.45
N HIS A 72 -14.18 -22.35 -8.61
CA HIS A 72 -13.27 -23.00 -7.68
C HIS A 72 -13.64 -22.68 -6.23
N PRO A 73 -13.49 -23.63 -5.29
CA PRO A 73 -13.78 -23.38 -3.88
C PRO A 73 -12.81 -22.33 -3.28
N PRO A 74 -13.21 -21.59 -2.23
CA PRO A 74 -12.40 -20.53 -1.62
C PRO A 74 -10.96 -20.94 -1.29
N ALA A 75 -10.76 -22.13 -0.71
CA ALA A 75 -9.42 -22.62 -0.37
C ALA A 75 -8.53 -22.82 -1.62
N ALA A 76 -9.09 -23.23 -2.76
CA ALA A 76 -8.36 -23.36 -4.01
C ALA A 76 -8.04 -21.98 -4.62
N ARG A 77 -8.97 -21.01 -4.51
CA ARG A 77 -8.73 -19.61 -4.91
C ARG A 77 -7.59 -18.97 -4.11
N LEU A 78 -7.55 -19.17 -2.80
CA LEU A 78 -6.47 -18.65 -1.94
C LEU A 78 -5.10 -19.18 -2.35
N ARG A 79 -4.98 -20.51 -2.51
CA ARG A 79 -3.72 -21.15 -2.91
C ARG A 79 -3.28 -20.71 -4.31
N SER A 80 -4.19 -20.73 -5.27
CA SER A 80 -3.88 -20.34 -6.66
C SER A 80 -3.59 -18.85 -6.79
N GLY A 81 -4.33 -18.00 -6.06
CA GLY A 81 -4.11 -16.56 -6.01
C GLY A 81 -2.73 -16.22 -5.48
N LYS A 82 -2.32 -16.79 -4.34
CA LYS A 82 -0.98 -16.59 -3.76
C LYS A 82 0.15 -17.00 -4.71
N ARG A 83 -0.05 -18.07 -5.49
CA ARG A 83 0.96 -18.57 -6.46
C ARG A 83 1.04 -17.77 -7.76
N ARG A 84 0.00 -17.01 -8.10
CA ARG A 84 -0.13 -16.33 -9.40
C ARG A 84 -0.13 -14.80 -9.26
N THR A 85 0.28 -14.30 -8.11
CA THR A 85 0.31 -12.87 -7.82
C THR A 85 1.74 -12.36 -7.76
N ASP A 86 1.92 -11.06 -7.90
CA ASP A 86 3.20 -10.44 -7.65
C ASP A 86 3.54 -10.46 -6.15
N SER A 87 4.83 -10.58 -5.83
CA SER A 87 5.29 -10.46 -4.45
C SER A 87 6.65 -9.77 -4.31
N ILE A 88 6.82 -9.08 -3.19
CA ILE A 88 8.04 -8.38 -2.78
C ILE A 88 8.40 -8.86 -1.38
N ILE A 89 9.63 -9.34 -1.21
CA ILE A 89 10.18 -9.80 0.06
C ILE A 89 11.06 -8.69 0.61
N LEU A 90 10.74 -8.24 1.83
CA LEU A 90 11.49 -7.27 2.59
C LEU A 90 12.24 -8.00 3.71
N GLU A 91 13.56 -8.03 3.60
CA GLU A 91 14.46 -8.61 4.58
C GLU A 91 15.08 -7.47 5.40
N PHE A 92 15.05 -7.56 6.74
CA PHE A 92 15.53 -6.52 7.65
C PHE A 92 16.68 -7.02 8.56
N GLY A 93 17.45 -8.00 8.07
CA GLY A 93 18.47 -8.67 8.88
C GLY A 93 17.88 -9.27 10.16
N ASP A 94 18.51 -8.99 11.30
CA ASP A 94 18.07 -9.45 12.62
C ASP A 94 17.22 -8.40 13.37
N THR A 95 16.94 -7.25 12.73
CA THR A 95 16.25 -6.12 13.37
C THR A 95 14.73 -6.32 13.40
N PHE A 96 14.15 -6.79 12.30
CA PHE A 96 12.70 -6.96 12.14
C PHE A 96 12.38 -8.25 11.39
N PRO A 97 11.17 -8.81 11.56
CA PRO A 97 10.78 -10.02 10.86
C PRO A 97 10.75 -9.81 9.33
N VAL A 98 11.18 -10.83 8.59
CA VAL A 98 11.05 -10.87 7.13
C VAL A 98 9.57 -10.74 6.77
N THR A 99 9.26 -9.81 5.89
CA THR A 99 7.89 -9.52 5.47
C THR A 99 7.74 -9.81 3.99
N VAL A 100 6.63 -10.44 3.59
CA VAL A 100 6.33 -10.69 2.18
C VAL A 100 5.04 -9.98 1.79
N GLU A 101 5.19 -8.96 0.97
CA GLU A 101 4.12 -8.21 0.34
C GLU A 101 3.60 -8.95 -0.89
N TYR A 102 2.28 -9.08 -1.03
CA TYR A 102 1.66 -9.75 -2.17
C TYR A 102 0.65 -8.84 -2.87
N SER A 103 0.40 -9.07 -4.15
CA SER A 103 -0.73 -8.48 -4.90
C SER A 103 -0.72 -6.96 -5.04
N HIS A 104 0.39 -6.25 -4.83
CA HIS A 104 0.44 -4.79 -4.95
C HIS A 104 0.24 -4.31 -6.39
N ARG A 105 0.88 -4.97 -7.37
CA ARG A 105 0.64 -4.72 -8.79
C ARG A 105 -0.72 -5.25 -9.20
N ALA A 106 -1.11 -6.44 -8.74
CA ALA A 106 -2.40 -7.04 -9.08
C ALA A 106 -3.58 -6.16 -8.65
N ILE A 107 -3.60 -5.66 -7.41
CA ILE A 107 -4.68 -4.81 -6.89
C ILE A 107 -4.70 -3.45 -7.60
N ALA A 108 -3.54 -2.81 -7.80
CA ALA A 108 -3.47 -1.53 -8.49
C ALA A 108 -3.98 -1.64 -9.93
N ASN A 109 -3.60 -2.72 -10.63
CA ASN A 109 -4.05 -2.99 -11.99
C ASN A 109 -5.57 -3.24 -12.04
N ALA A 110 -6.10 -4.03 -11.10
CA ALA A 110 -7.53 -4.36 -11.05
C ALA A 110 -8.38 -3.13 -10.72
N LEU A 111 -7.97 -2.30 -9.76
CA LEU A 111 -8.67 -1.07 -9.37
C LEU A 111 -8.66 -0.05 -10.51
N ASN A 112 -7.49 0.24 -11.09
CA ASN A 112 -7.37 1.21 -12.18
C ASN A 112 -8.14 0.80 -13.43
N ALA A 113 -8.29 -0.51 -13.67
CA ALA A 113 -9.11 -1.05 -14.76
C ALA A 113 -10.58 -1.30 -14.37
N ARG A 114 -11.00 -0.88 -13.17
CA ARG A 114 -12.36 -1.04 -12.62
C ARG A 114 -12.87 -2.49 -12.69
N MET A 115 -12.00 -3.46 -12.42
CA MET A 115 -12.29 -4.89 -12.47
C MET A 115 -13.06 -5.37 -11.21
N VAL A 116 -14.15 -4.70 -10.88
CA VAL A 116 -14.93 -4.93 -9.65
C VAL A 116 -15.41 -6.38 -9.49
N PRO A 117 -16.01 -7.04 -10.50
CA PRO A 117 -16.41 -8.44 -10.39
C PRO A 117 -15.26 -9.37 -9.99
N PHE A 118 -14.07 -9.15 -10.57
CA PHE A 118 -12.88 -9.95 -10.33
C PHE A 118 -12.38 -9.80 -8.88
N ILE A 119 -12.27 -8.55 -8.39
CA ILE A 119 -11.84 -8.29 -7.01
C ILE A 119 -12.81 -8.95 -6.02
N LEU A 120 -14.12 -8.78 -6.24
CA LEU A 120 -15.15 -9.36 -5.37
C LEU A 120 -15.12 -10.89 -5.36
N ALA A 121 -14.84 -11.53 -6.49
CA ALA A 121 -14.75 -12.99 -6.55
C ALA A 121 -13.60 -13.54 -5.68
N TYR A 122 -12.47 -12.82 -5.55
CA TYR A 122 -11.39 -13.25 -4.66
C TYR A 122 -11.63 -12.85 -3.20
N ALA A 123 -12.26 -11.69 -2.97
CA ALA A 123 -12.72 -11.30 -1.63
C ALA A 123 -13.77 -12.27 -1.06
N GLU A 124 -14.41 -13.10 -1.87
CA GLU A 124 -15.34 -14.12 -1.37
C GLU A 124 -14.71 -15.19 -0.46
N CYS A 125 -13.37 -15.21 -0.36
CA CYS A 125 -12.62 -16.06 0.55
C CYS A 125 -12.67 -15.62 2.03
N VAL A 126 -13.15 -14.40 2.31
CA VAL A 126 -13.32 -13.90 3.68
C VAL A 126 -14.74 -14.14 4.20
N ASP A 127 -14.97 -13.88 5.49
CA ASP A 127 -16.28 -14.05 6.12
C ASP A 127 -17.36 -13.10 5.54
N ALA A 128 -18.62 -13.42 5.80
CA ALA A 128 -19.74 -12.69 5.23
C ALA A 128 -19.82 -11.20 5.64
N ALA A 129 -19.37 -10.84 6.85
CA ALA A 129 -19.37 -9.45 7.31
C ALA A 129 -18.29 -8.66 6.59
N SER A 130 -17.05 -9.18 6.57
CA SER A 130 -15.94 -8.56 5.85
C SER A 130 -16.23 -8.39 4.36
N ARG A 131 -16.88 -9.37 3.70
CA ARG A 131 -17.31 -9.24 2.30
C ARG A 131 -18.25 -8.07 2.04
N ARG A 132 -19.18 -7.79 2.95
CA ARG A 132 -20.09 -6.64 2.81
C ARG A 132 -19.33 -5.32 2.90
N VAL A 133 -18.39 -5.22 3.85
CA VAL A 133 -17.52 -4.05 4.02
C VAL A 133 -16.69 -3.83 2.75
N ILE A 134 -16.00 -4.88 2.27
CA ILE A 134 -15.19 -4.82 1.05
C ILE A 134 -16.02 -4.36 -0.15
N LYS A 135 -17.24 -4.91 -0.32
CA LYS A 135 -18.13 -4.52 -1.42
C LYS A 135 -18.52 -3.05 -1.36
N SER A 136 -18.85 -2.55 -0.16
CA SER A 136 -19.19 -1.13 0.03
C SER A 136 -17.99 -0.22 -0.27
N ARG A 137 -16.84 -0.53 0.31
CA ARG A 137 -15.59 0.22 0.15
C ARG A 137 -15.09 0.22 -1.30
N LEU A 138 -15.15 -0.92 -1.99
CA LEU A 138 -14.76 -1.02 -3.39
C LEU A 138 -15.68 -0.19 -4.30
N ARG A 139 -16.99 -0.16 -4.01
CA ARG A 139 -17.93 0.72 -4.72
C ARG A 139 -17.56 2.18 -4.49
N PHE A 140 -17.32 2.58 -3.25
CA PHE A 140 -16.87 3.94 -2.91
C PHE A 140 -15.62 4.36 -3.71
N LEU A 141 -14.57 3.53 -3.75
CA LEU A 141 -13.35 3.82 -4.55
C LEU A 141 -13.69 4.05 -6.03
N CYS A 142 -14.60 3.27 -6.59
CA CYS A 142 -15.02 3.40 -7.99
C CYS A 142 -15.85 4.65 -8.25
N ASP A 143 -16.77 4.97 -7.35
CA ASP A 143 -17.70 6.10 -7.48
C ASP A 143 -16.94 7.43 -7.39
N VAL A 144 -15.97 7.53 -6.48
CA VAL A 144 -15.07 8.70 -6.36
C VAL A 144 -14.01 8.73 -7.47
N GLY A 145 -13.77 7.61 -8.15
CA GLY A 145 -12.78 7.52 -9.23
C GLY A 145 -11.33 7.48 -8.73
N ILE A 146 -11.12 6.96 -7.52
CA ILE A 146 -9.80 6.81 -6.91
C ILE A 146 -8.93 5.85 -7.73
N LYS A 147 -7.71 6.28 -8.03
CA LYS A 147 -6.69 5.48 -8.71
C LYS A 147 -5.67 4.92 -7.70
N CYS A 148 -4.95 3.89 -8.09
CA CYS A 148 -4.03 3.18 -7.21
C CYS A 148 -2.62 3.07 -7.82
N LYS A 149 -1.58 3.36 -7.02
CA LYS A 149 -0.18 3.08 -7.39
C LYS A 149 0.35 1.84 -6.65
N PRO A 150 1.02 0.91 -7.36
CA PRO A 150 1.56 -0.29 -6.75
C PRO A 150 2.83 0.00 -5.94
N LEU A 151 3.08 -0.79 -4.90
CA LEU A 151 4.42 -0.93 -4.34
C LEU A 151 5.33 -1.52 -5.43
N THR A 152 6.37 -0.78 -5.78
CA THR A 152 7.38 -1.16 -6.77
C THR A 152 8.70 -1.50 -6.08
N ASP A 153 9.71 -1.84 -6.88
CA ASP A 153 11.06 -2.12 -6.39
C ASP A 153 11.70 -0.87 -5.84
N ARG A 154 11.54 0.21 -6.59
CA ARG A 154 12.06 1.50 -6.22
C ARG A 154 11.41 2.00 -4.93
N SER A 155 10.07 1.99 -4.85
CA SER A 155 9.37 2.41 -3.63
C SER A 155 9.63 1.46 -2.44
N ALA A 156 9.84 0.16 -2.66
CA ALA A 156 10.20 -0.77 -1.58
C ALA A 156 11.62 -0.50 -1.02
N ARG A 157 12.60 -0.17 -1.88
CA ARG A 157 13.93 0.25 -1.44
C ARG A 157 13.87 1.58 -0.68
N LEU A 158 13.13 2.55 -1.21
CA LEU A 158 12.86 3.81 -0.52
C LEU A 158 12.22 3.58 0.85
N ALA A 159 11.25 2.66 0.96
CA ALA A 159 10.64 2.32 2.25
C ALA A 159 11.66 1.74 3.24
N GLN A 160 12.64 0.93 2.80
CA GLN A 160 13.70 0.43 3.67
C GLN A 160 14.63 1.55 4.14
N ASP A 161 15.00 2.48 3.27
CA ASP A 161 15.83 3.63 3.65
C ASP A 161 15.08 4.54 4.63
N LEU A 162 13.83 4.88 4.34
CA LEU A 162 12.97 5.66 5.24
C LEU A 162 12.75 4.98 6.59
N LEU A 163 12.53 3.66 6.61
CA LEU A 163 12.34 2.92 7.86
C LEU A 163 13.60 2.93 8.71
N ARG A 164 14.79 2.84 8.09
CA ARG A 164 16.07 2.95 8.80
C ARG A 164 16.18 4.32 9.46
N ASP A 165 15.99 5.39 8.70
CA ASP A 165 16.06 6.77 9.19
C ASP A 165 15.01 7.02 10.30
N PHE A 166 13.80 6.48 10.13
CA PHE A 166 12.75 6.54 11.15
C PHE A 166 13.21 5.89 12.46
N THR A 167 13.80 4.70 12.41
CA THR A 167 14.23 3.95 13.60
C THR A 167 15.44 4.55 14.32
N GLU A 168 16.18 5.47 13.69
CA GLU A 168 17.26 6.20 14.34
C GLU A 168 16.75 7.25 15.34
N ARG A 169 15.53 7.76 15.15
CA ARG A 169 14.96 8.85 15.96
C ARG A 169 13.65 8.53 16.67
N TYR A 170 12.84 7.62 16.13
CA TYR A 170 11.50 7.34 16.63
C TYR A 170 11.33 5.88 17.01
N THR A 171 10.51 5.66 18.03
CA THR A 171 10.10 4.32 18.44
C THR A 171 9.01 3.81 17.48
N ILE A 172 9.18 2.59 16.98
CA ILE A 172 8.15 1.92 16.20
C ILE A 172 6.87 1.74 17.02
N LYS A 173 5.72 1.75 16.34
CA LYS A 173 4.44 1.37 16.96
C LYS A 173 4.54 -0.06 17.49
N ASN A 174 3.76 -0.40 18.53
CA ASN A 174 3.72 -1.74 19.13
C ASN A 174 3.54 -2.87 18.09
N ASN A 175 2.85 -2.56 16.99
CA ASN A 175 2.78 -3.42 15.81
C ASN A 175 3.73 -2.89 14.73
N PHE A 176 4.83 -3.61 14.49
CA PHE A 176 5.77 -3.32 13.40
C PHE A 176 5.08 -3.14 12.04
N ARG A 177 4.01 -3.92 11.78
CA ARG A 177 3.26 -3.86 10.53
C ARG A 177 2.65 -2.48 10.27
N ASN A 178 2.13 -1.83 11.31
CA ASN A 178 1.52 -0.50 11.15
C ASN A 178 2.58 0.51 10.72
N THR A 179 3.72 0.54 11.44
CA THR A 179 4.83 1.43 11.08
C THR A 179 5.34 1.15 9.67
N LEU A 180 5.50 -0.13 9.30
CA LEU A 180 5.94 -0.51 7.97
C LEU A 180 4.94 -0.07 6.89
N ASN A 181 3.64 -0.21 7.13
CA ASN A 181 2.60 0.25 6.20
C ASN A 181 2.67 1.78 6.03
N ASP A 182 2.74 2.54 7.11
CA ASP A 182 2.85 4.02 7.07
C ASP A 182 4.08 4.45 6.25
N ILE A 183 5.24 3.83 6.50
CA ILE A 183 6.48 4.11 5.76
C ILE A 183 6.36 3.71 4.28
N MET A 184 5.73 2.58 3.95
CA MET A 184 5.51 2.19 2.56
C MET A 184 4.55 3.13 1.82
N ILE A 185 3.54 3.67 2.51
CA ILE A 185 2.63 4.68 1.95
C ILE A 185 3.41 5.93 1.59
N LEU A 186 4.22 6.44 2.52
CA LEU A 186 5.09 7.60 2.30
C LEU A 186 6.09 7.34 1.16
N ALA A 187 6.72 6.16 1.13
CA ALA A 187 7.68 5.79 0.10
C ALA A 187 7.07 5.75 -1.32
N ILE A 188 5.82 5.28 -1.45
CA ILE A 188 5.11 5.29 -2.74
C ILE A 188 4.78 6.71 -3.16
N ALA A 189 4.30 7.57 -2.24
CA ALA A 189 4.04 8.98 -2.55
C ALA A 189 5.32 9.72 -2.97
N LEU A 190 6.45 9.43 -2.30
CA LEU A 190 7.77 9.97 -2.62
C LEU A 190 8.27 9.50 -4.00
N ASP A 191 8.15 8.21 -4.30
CA ASP A 191 8.56 7.65 -5.61
C ASP A 191 7.79 8.30 -6.78
N GLU A 192 6.52 8.63 -6.53
CA GLU A 192 5.59 9.23 -7.49
C GLU A 192 5.63 10.76 -7.50
N ARG A 193 6.45 11.39 -6.64
CA ARG A 193 6.54 12.86 -6.49
C ARG A 193 5.16 13.50 -6.28
N ALA A 194 4.43 12.97 -5.32
CA ALA A 194 3.05 13.33 -5.07
C ALA A 194 2.84 13.92 -3.67
N ARG A 195 1.76 14.68 -3.51
CA ARG A 195 1.33 15.15 -2.19
C ARG A 195 0.67 14.02 -1.43
N LEU A 196 0.96 13.88 -0.14
CA LEU A 196 0.32 12.90 0.75
C LEU A 196 -0.48 13.65 1.82
N LEU A 197 -1.78 13.38 1.88
CA LEU A 197 -2.67 13.81 2.94
C LEU A 197 -2.78 12.69 3.99
N THR A 198 -2.54 13.03 5.25
CA THR A 198 -2.61 12.09 6.38
C THR A 198 -3.09 12.75 7.66
N ASP A 199 -3.72 11.97 8.55
CA ASP A 199 -4.00 12.38 9.93
C ASP A 199 -2.94 11.89 10.93
N ASP A 200 -1.92 11.15 10.46
CA ASP A 200 -0.84 10.64 11.30
C ASP A 200 0.21 11.72 11.59
N ARG A 201 0.08 12.31 12.78
CA ARG A 201 1.02 13.31 13.29
C ARG A 201 2.47 12.82 13.35
N LEU A 202 2.73 11.54 13.67
CA LEU A 202 4.10 11.04 13.76
C LEU A 202 4.71 10.92 12.36
N LEU A 203 3.94 10.47 11.37
CA LEU A 203 4.38 10.44 9.97
C LEU A 203 4.66 11.85 9.43
N ALA A 204 3.82 12.82 9.79
CA ALA A 204 3.99 14.23 9.44
C ALA A 204 5.29 14.83 10.02
N ILE A 205 5.55 14.60 11.32
CA ILE A 205 6.78 15.06 11.99
C ILE A 205 8.01 14.40 11.38
N PHE A 206 7.97 13.09 11.13
CA PHE A 206 9.09 12.39 10.47
C PHE A 206 9.38 12.97 9.08
N SER A 207 8.34 13.27 8.30
CA SER A 207 8.49 13.84 6.97
C SER A 207 9.11 15.24 7.02
N GLU A 208 8.75 16.05 8.02
CA GLU A 208 9.30 17.39 8.26
C GLU A 208 10.81 17.35 8.58
N ASP A 209 11.21 16.40 9.42
CA ASP A 209 12.58 16.24 9.90
C ASP A 209 13.55 15.73 8.81
N PHE A 210 13.07 14.92 7.86
CA PHE A 210 13.95 14.16 6.95
C PHE A 210 13.72 14.40 5.46
N LEU A 211 12.54 14.87 5.04
CA LEU A 211 12.18 14.93 3.62
C LEU A 211 11.90 16.36 3.18
N THR A 212 10.77 16.89 3.58
CA THR A 212 10.19 18.11 3.01
C THR A 212 9.55 18.91 4.12
N ASP A 213 9.21 20.17 3.88
CA ASP A 213 8.41 20.91 4.85
C ASP A 213 6.97 20.36 4.83
N THR A 214 6.42 20.05 6.01
CA THR A 214 5.04 19.57 6.15
C THR A 214 4.15 20.74 6.52
N VAL A 215 3.00 20.89 5.85
CA VAL A 215 2.04 21.94 6.15
C VAL A 215 0.84 21.35 6.89
N LEU A 216 0.42 21.99 7.98
CA LEU A 216 -0.87 21.69 8.59
C LEU A 216 -1.98 22.24 7.67
N GLY A 217 -2.75 21.34 7.06
CA GLY A 217 -3.90 21.65 6.24
C GLY A 217 -5.15 21.99 7.07
N SER A 218 -6.28 22.15 6.38
CA SER A 218 -7.59 22.30 7.03
C SER A 218 -7.99 21.03 7.78
N GLU A 219 -8.74 21.17 8.88
CA GLU A 219 -9.34 20.04 9.63
C GLU A 219 -8.37 19.08 10.33
N ASN A 220 -7.21 19.55 10.82
CA ASN A 220 -6.17 18.72 11.46
C ASN A 220 -5.54 17.67 10.55
N LEU A 221 -5.61 17.87 9.23
CA LEU A 221 -4.91 17.05 8.25
C LEU A 221 -3.51 17.60 8.01
N TYR A 222 -2.54 16.73 7.83
CA TYR A 222 -1.19 17.08 7.43
C TYR A 222 -1.04 16.86 5.92
N GLU A 223 -0.54 17.88 5.23
CA GLU A 223 -0.16 17.81 3.82
C GLU A 223 1.37 17.75 3.73
N ILE A 224 1.86 16.61 3.22
CA ILE A 224 3.28 16.38 2.98
C ILE A 224 3.52 16.53 1.48
N ASP A 225 4.15 17.64 1.07
CA ASP A 225 4.41 17.92 -0.34
C ASP A 225 5.75 17.33 -0.79
N LEU A 226 5.69 16.23 -1.53
CA LEU A 226 6.84 15.51 -2.10
C LEU A 226 6.99 15.78 -3.61
N SER A 227 6.32 16.80 -4.14
CA SER A 227 6.29 17.07 -5.59
C SER A 227 7.55 17.75 -6.12
N GLU A 228 8.23 18.54 -5.29
CA GLU A 228 9.52 19.15 -5.61
C GLU A 228 10.68 18.18 -5.34
N ASP A 229 11.85 18.43 -5.96
CA ASP A 229 13.05 17.67 -5.65
C ASP A 229 13.39 17.89 -4.17
N VAL A 230 13.12 16.85 -3.37
CA VAL A 230 13.26 16.80 -1.92
C VAL A 230 14.70 17.14 -1.52
N GLY A 231 14.95 18.42 -1.26
CA GLY A 231 16.30 18.98 -1.07
C GLY A 231 16.99 18.57 0.24
N LYS A 232 16.25 17.99 1.20
CA LYS A 232 16.79 17.51 2.48
C LYS A 232 17.21 16.04 2.47
N ILE A 233 17.06 15.31 1.36
CA ILE A 233 17.77 14.04 1.18
C ILE A 233 19.23 14.40 0.90
N ASP A 234 19.91 14.82 1.96
CA ASP A 234 21.34 14.71 2.09
C ASP A 234 21.57 13.21 1.88
N ARG A 235 21.87 12.82 0.63
CA ARG A 235 22.34 11.48 0.29
C ARG A 235 23.67 11.33 0.97
N ARG A 236 23.67 11.26 2.31
CA ARG A 236 24.84 10.90 3.06
C ARG A 236 25.21 9.54 2.50
N PRO A 237 26.37 9.40 1.84
CA PRO A 237 26.90 8.07 1.64
C PRO A 237 26.87 7.40 3.01
N PRO A 238 26.45 6.12 3.10
CA PRO A 238 26.32 5.44 4.38
C PRO A 238 27.58 5.74 5.18
N LEU A 239 27.42 6.43 6.32
CA LEU A 239 28.53 6.83 7.16
C LEU A 239 29.29 5.54 7.49
N GLU A 240 30.46 5.38 6.88
CA GLU A 240 31.40 4.30 7.18
C GLU A 240 32.00 4.54 8.56
N SER A 241 31.18 4.36 9.59
CA SER A 241 31.65 4.26 10.96
C SER A 241 32.18 2.85 11.18
N LYS A 242 33.49 2.68 10.94
CA LYS A 242 34.32 1.58 11.46
C LYS A 242 33.82 0.16 11.15
N GLY A 243 34.12 -0.34 9.95
CA GLY A 243 34.38 -1.78 9.71
C GLY A 243 33.22 -2.77 9.83
N TYR A 244 32.00 -2.35 10.13
CA TYR A 244 30.81 -3.20 10.08
C TYR A 244 29.90 -2.81 8.91
N ILE A 245 30.05 -3.49 7.77
CA ILE A 245 29.05 -3.42 6.69
C ILE A 245 27.83 -4.21 7.16
N ASN A 246 26.90 -3.55 7.85
CA ASN A 246 25.62 -4.12 8.27
C ASN A 246 24.52 -3.85 7.23
N SER A 247 24.81 -3.96 5.93
CA SER A 247 23.79 -3.88 4.86
C SER A 247 23.05 -5.22 4.71
N ARG A 248 22.42 -5.70 5.80
CA ARG A 248 21.59 -6.93 5.80
C ARG A 248 20.17 -6.70 5.29
N TRP A 249 19.77 -5.43 5.13
CA TRP A 249 18.44 -5.10 4.62
C TRP A 249 18.42 -5.26 3.10
N ARG A 250 17.43 -6.00 2.59
CA ARG A 250 17.34 -6.36 1.17
C ARG A 250 15.89 -6.39 0.70
N VAL A 251 15.69 -6.03 -0.56
CA VAL A 251 14.43 -6.21 -1.28
C VAL A 251 14.64 -7.29 -2.33
N ARG A 252 13.80 -8.33 -2.32
CA ARG A 252 13.79 -9.40 -3.32
C ARG A 252 12.42 -9.53 -3.97
N TYR A 253 12.40 -9.97 -5.22
CA TYR A 253 11.17 -10.26 -5.94
C TYR A 253 10.85 -11.73 -5.87
N GLY A 254 9.60 -12.05 -5.52
CA GLY A 254 9.12 -13.41 -5.69
C GLY A 254 8.91 -13.72 -7.18
N PRO A 255 9.06 -14.99 -7.58
CA PRO A 255 8.68 -15.42 -8.93
C PRO A 255 7.18 -15.17 -9.15
N VAL A 256 6.83 -14.72 -10.37
CA VAL A 256 5.44 -14.58 -10.85
C VAL A 256 5.02 -15.86 -11.56
#